data_AF-A0A7X8MH01-F1
#
_entry.id   AF-A0A7X8MH01-F1
#
_cell.length_a   1.000
_cell.length_b   1.000
_cell.length_c   1.000
_cell.angle_alpha   90.00
_cell.angle_beta   90.00
_cell.angle_gamma   90.00
#
_symmetry.space_group_name_H-M   'P 1'
#
loop_
_entity.id
_entity.type
_entity.pdbx_description
1 polymer ?
#
loop_
_entity_poly.entity_id
_entity_poly.type
_entity_poly.pdbx_seq_one_letter_code
_entity_poly.pdbx_strand_id
1 'polypeptide(L)'
;MINKMMVIEKRDLISGAYIKVNDKILDFPDARPFIDENNRTQVPVRFVSEALDAEVEWDGSTRTVKISKNDKTVVVKIGEKTIDINGVKKEMDTAAIIKRGRTFVPLRFVSEAFDATVEWNSDTNVAEIK
;
A
#
# COMPACT_ATOMS: atom_id res chain seq x y z
N MET A 1 -23.22 -18.06 18.34
CA MET A 1 -22.53 -16.82 17.98
C MET A 1 -21.20 -16.80 18.69
N ILE A 2 -20.08 -16.93 17.97
CA ILE A 2 -18.74 -16.66 18.48
C ILE A 2 -18.05 -15.88 17.38
N ASN A 3 -17.64 -14.66 17.68
CA ASN A 3 -16.96 -13.77 16.74
C ASN A 3 -15.60 -14.41 16.42
N LYS A 4 -15.46 -14.96 15.21
CA LYS A 4 -14.22 -15.55 14.72
C LYS A 4 -13.24 -14.43 14.43
N MET A 5 -12.63 -13.90 15.49
CA MET A 5 -11.43 -13.08 15.39
C MET A 5 -10.39 -13.93 14.66
N MET A 6 -9.92 -13.41 13.54
CA MET A 6 -9.10 -14.09 12.54
C MET A 6 -7.73 -14.44 13.13
N VAL A 7 -7.62 -15.59 13.77
CA VAL A 7 -6.33 -16.23 14.05
C VAL A 7 -5.85 -16.80 12.71
N ILE A 8 -4.95 -16.12 12.04
CA ILE A 8 -4.29 -16.66 10.85
C ILE A 8 -3.35 -17.78 11.33
N GLU A 9 -3.63 -19.01 10.92
CA GLU A 9 -2.75 -20.13 11.26
C GLU A 9 -1.44 -20.03 10.49
N LYS A 10 -0.33 -20.46 11.10
CA LYS A 10 1.01 -20.48 10.48
C LYS A 10 1.07 -21.21 9.13
N ARG A 11 0.06 -22.04 8.84
CA ARG A 11 -0.11 -22.78 7.58
C ARG A 11 -0.74 -21.98 6.45
N ASP A 12 -1.41 -20.86 6.74
CA ASP A 12 -1.92 -19.96 5.71
C ASP A 12 -0.79 -19.09 5.12
N LEU A 13 0.36 -18.99 5.81
CA LEU A 13 1.54 -18.17 5.50
C LEU A 13 2.33 -18.59 4.22
N ILE A 14 1.72 -19.35 3.32
CA ILE A 14 2.39 -19.89 2.14
C ILE A 14 2.53 -18.78 1.06
N SER A 15 3.74 -18.24 1.00
CA SER A 15 4.40 -17.50 -0.10
C SER A 15 3.97 -16.06 -0.42
N GLY A 16 3.36 -15.31 0.49
CA GLY A 16 3.05 -13.88 0.30
C GLY A 16 3.42 -13.03 1.51
N ALA A 17 3.87 -11.79 1.27
CA ALA A 17 3.92 -10.79 2.32
C ALA A 17 2.48 -10.39 2.71
N TYR A 18 2.17 -10.44 4.00
CA TYR A 18 0.90 -9.94 4.55
C TYR A 18 1.03 -8.47 4.91
N ILE A 19 -0.07 -7.74 4.77
CA ILE A 19 -0.14 -6.34 5.19
C ILE A 19 -1.21 -6.23 6.26
N LYS A 20 -0.82 -5.69 7.40
CA LYS A 20 -1.66 -5.44 8.55
C LYS A 20 -1.75 -3.93 8.77
N VAL A 21 -2.94 -3.38 8.87
CA VAL A 21 -3.19 -1.94 9.11
C VAL A 21 -4.10 -1.82 10.32
N ASN A 22 -3.68 -1.10 11.37
CA ASN A 22 -4.48 -0.89 12.58
C ASN A 22 -5.12 -2.18 13.12
N ASP A 23 -4.29 -3.20 13.36
CA ASP A 23 -4.72 -4.53 13.81
C ASP A 23 -5.50 -5.42 12.83
N LYS A 24 -5.82 -4.90 11.64
CA LYS A 24 -6.57 -5.63 10.60
C LYS A 24 -5.66 -6.10 9.48
N ILE A 25 -5.71 -7.39 9.17
CA ILE A 25 -5.03 -7.94 8.01
C ILE A 25 -5.84 -7.61 6.76
N LEU A 26 -5.17 -7.06 5.75
CA LEU A 26 -5.79 -6.68 4.49
C LEU A 26 -5.96 -7.89 3.57
N ASP A 27 -7.15 -7.98 2.97
CA ASP A 27 -7.41 -8.90 1.88
C ASP A 27 -7.15 -8.23 0.53
N PHE A 28 -6.56 -8.99 -0.38
CA PHE A 28 -6.13 -8.56 -1.70
C PHE A 28 -6.74 -9.48 -2.77
N PRO A 29 -8.05 -9.36 -3.03
CA PRO A 29 -8.81 -10.36 -3.79
C PRO A 29 -8.37 -10.47 -5.26
N ASP A 30 -7.88 -9.37 -5.85
CA ASP A 30 -7.57 -9.28 -7.28
C ASP A 30 -6.14 -8.84 -7.61
N ALA A 31 -5.38 -8.38 -6.61
CA ALA A 31 -4.02 -7.90 -6.79
C ALA A 31 -3.19 -8.03 -5.52
N ARG A 32 -2.30 -9.02 -5.49
CA ARG A 32 -1.45 -9.30 -4.33
C ARG A 32 -0.21 -8.39 -4.31
N PRO A 33 0.27 -8.01 -3.11
CA PRO A 33 1.58 -7.42 -2.94
C PRO A 33 2.71 -8.29 -3.53
N PHE A 34 3.80 -7.66 -3.95
CA PHE A 34 4.99 -8.38 -4.43
C PHE A 34 6.25 -7.56 -4.16
N ILE A 35 7.43 -8.19 -4.24
CA ILE A 35 8.73 -7.51 -4.18
C ILE A 35 9.22 -7.28 -5.61
N ASP A 36 9.58 -6.04 -5.96
CA ASP A 36 10.11 -5.68 -7.29
C ASP A 36 11.63 -5.91 -7.41
N GLU A 37 12.20 -5.63 -8.59
CA GLU A 37 13.65 -5.77 -8.81
C GLU A 37 14.52 -4.83 -7.95
N ASN A 38 13.93 -3.79 -7.37
CA ASN A 38 14.60 -2.84 -6.47
C ASN A 38 14.44 -3.23 -4.98
N ASN A 39 13.99 -4.47 -4.72
CA ASN A 39 13.74 -5.00 -3.39
C ASN A 39 12.74 -4.19 -2.56
N ARG A 40 11.71 -3.63 -3.22
CA ARG A 40 10.63 -2.88 -2.58
C ARG A 40 9.33 -3.67 -2.59
N THR A 41 8.65 -3.70 -1.44
CA THR A 41 7.29 -4.23 -1.32
C THR A 41 6.31 -3.30 -2.04
N GLN A 42 5.86 -3.72 -3.21
CA GLN A 42 4.85 -3.08 -4.02
C GLN A 42 3.46 -3.51 -3.57
N VAL A 43 2.55 -2.55 -3.42
CA VAL A 43 1.20 -2.79 -2.91
C VAL A 43 0.18 -2.08 -3.79
N PRO A 44 -1.01 -2.66 -4.01
CA PRO A 44 -2.05 -1.94 -4.72
C PRO A 44 -2.57 -0.80 -3.84
N VAL A 45 -2.30 0.42 -4.28
CA VAL A 45 -2.39 1.64 -3.46
C VAL A 45 -3.76 1.80 -2.80
N ARG A 46 -4.83 1.48 -3.52
CA ARG A 46 -6.21 1.65 -3.08
C ARG A 46 -6.50 0.92 -1.76
N PHE A 47 -6.13 -0.35 -1.66
CA PHE A 47 -6.42 -1.16 -0.47
C PHE A 47 -5.71 -0.63 0.77
N VAL A 48 -4.46 -0.18 0.64
CA VAL A 48 -3.68 0.34 1.76
C VAL A 48 -4.19 1.72 2.16
N SER A 49 -4.45 2.60 1.19
CA SER A 49 -4.96 3.95 1.46
C SER A 49 -6.36 3.95 2.07
N GLU A 50 -7.30 3.15 1.55
CA GLU A 50 -8.64 3.05 2.11
C GLU A 50 -8.64 2.41 3.51
N ALA A 51 -7.73 1.46 3.77
CA ALA A 51 -7.53 0.91 5.12
C ALA A 51 -6.94 1.91 6.11
N LEU A 52 -6.30 2.97 5.62
CA LEU A 52 -5.84 4.13 6.38
C LEU A 52 -6.89 5.25 6.39
N ASP A 53 -8.16 4.98 6.05
CA ASP A 53 -9.26 5.95 5.99
C ASP A 53 -9.00 7.10 5.00
N ALA A 54 -8.26 6.85 3.92
CA ALA A 54 -8.04 7.81 2.84
C ALA A 54 -8.90 7.50 1.61
N GLU A 55 -9.33 8.55 0.90
CA GLU A 55 -10.06 8.45 -0.36
C GLU A 55 -9.09 8.34 -1.54
N VAL A 56 -9.46 7.58 -2.57
CA VAL A 56 -8.59 7.28 -3.72
C VAL A 56 -9.30 7.54 -5.04
N GLU A 57 -8.82 8.54 -5.75
CA GLU A 57 -9.28 8.95 -7.08
C GLU A 57 -8.27 8.56 -8.16
N TRP A 58 -8.78 8.25 -9.36
CA TRP A 58 -7.97 7.97 -10.53
C TRP A 58 -8.30 8.96 -11.64
N ASP A 59 -7.30 9.68 -12.13
CA ASP A 59 -7.37 10.45 -13.36
C ASP A 59 -6.72 9.67 -14.50
N GLY A 60 -7.56 9.12 -15.39
CA GLY A 60 -7.10 8.36 -16.55
C GLY A 60 -6.45 9.21 -17.64
N SER A 61 -6.72 10.52 -17.70
CA SER A 61 -6.15 11.42 -18.71
C SER A 61 -4.68 11.71 -18.43
N THR A 62 -4.34 11.91 -17.16
CA THR A 62 -2.96 12.17 -16.71
C THR A 62 -2.24 10.93 -16.19
N ARG A 63 -2.96 9.80 -16.07
CA ARG A 63 -2.51 8.54 -15.46
C ARG A 63 -2.02 8.76 -14.03
N THR A 64 -2.87 9.38 -13.23
CA THR A 64 -2.53 9.85 -11.89
C THR A 64 -3.49 9.27 -10.86
N VAL A 65 -2.95 8.74 -9.76
CA VAL A 65 -3.70 8.45 -8.55
C VAL A 65 -3.59 9.65 -7.62
N LYS A 66 -4.74 10.15 -7.16
CA LYS A 66 -4.81 11.15 -6.08
C LYS A 66 -5.41 10.48 -4.85
N ILE A 67 -4.78 10.68 -3.71
CA ILE A 67 -5.20 10.11 -2.44
C ILE A 67 -5.38 11.27 -1.46
N SER A 68 -6.51 11.33 -0.77
CA SER A 68 -6.81 12.42 0.17
C SER A 68 -7.29 11.90 1.51
N LYS A 69 -6.76 12.48 2.60
CA LYS A 69 -7.21 12.22 3.98
C LYS A 69 -7.02 13.49 4.79
N ASN A 70 -8.09 14.04 5.36
CA ASN A 70 -8.04 15.30 6.10
C ASN A 70 -7.37 16.42 5.28
N ASP A 71 -6.29 17.01 5.78
CA ASP A 71 -5.47 18.05 5.14
C ASP A 71 -4.34 17.47 4.26
N LYS A 72 -4.23 16.15 4.15
CA LYS A 72 -3.20 15.47 3.37
C LYS A 72 -3.67 15.08 1.99
N THR A 73 -2.90 15.47 0.99
CA THR A 73 -3.06 15.07 -0.41
C THR A 73 -1.78 14.42 -0.90
N VAL A 74 -1.93 13.24 -1.50
CA VAL A 74 -0.84 12.48 -2.10
C VAL A 74 -1.15 12.28 -3.57
N VAL A 75 -0.20 12.64 -4.44
CA VAL A 75 -0.36 12.47 -5.89
C VAL A 75 0.75 11.58 -6.42
N VAL A 76 0.35 10.53 -7.12
CA VAL A 76 1.26 9.55 -7.71
C VAL A 76 0.96 9.42 -9.19
N LYS A 77 1.96 9.66 -10.03
CA LYS A 77 1.83 9.51 -11.48
C LYS A 77 2.48 8.22 -11.96
N ILE A 78 1.76 7.47 -12.79
CA ILE A 78 2.24 6.19 -13.31
C ILE A 78 3.47 6.39 -14.19
N GLY A 79 4.49 5.55 -13.97
CA GLY A 79 5.77 5.58 -14.67
C GLY A 79 6.79 6.52 -14.03
N GLU A 80 6.40 7.34 -13.05
CA GLU A 80 7.31 8.22 -12.34
C GLU A 80 7.83 7.58 -11.06
N LYS A 81 9.08 7.90 -10.71
CA LYS A 81 9.74 7.55 -9.46
C LYS A 81 9.55 8.63 -8.40
N THR A 82 8.44 9.37 -8.46
CA THR A 82 8.17 10.49 -7.57
C THR A 82 6.79 10.34 -6.97
N ILE A 83 6.66 10.83 -5.75
CA ILE A 83 5.39 10.97 -5.04
C ILE A 83 5.30 12.39 -4.53
N ASP A 84 4.19 13.05 -4.78
CA ASP A 84 3.91 14.39 -4.27
C ASP A 84 3.08 14.24 -2.99
N ILE A 85 3.55 14.82 -1.89
CA ILE A 85 2.85 14.86 -0.62
C ILE A 85 2.67 16.33 -0.25
N ASN A 86 1.43 16.80 -0.26
CA ASN A 86 1.07 18.20 0.03
C ASN A 86 1.83 19.23 -0.83
N GLY A 87 2.05 18.95 -2.12
CA GLY A 87 2.79 19.80 -3.05
C GLY A 87 4.31 19.60 -3.01
N VAL A 88 4.82 18.75 -2.11
CA VAL A 88 6.25 18.47 -1.96
C VAL A 88 6.57 17.13 -2.61
N LYS A 89 7.36 17.16 -3.67
CA LYS A 89 7.83 15.94 -4.36
C LYS A 89 8.93 15.25 -3.55
N LYS A 90 8.78 13.94 -3.36
CA LYS A 90 9.80 13.03 -2.85
C LYS A 90 10.15 11.99 -3.91
N GLU A 91 11.42 11.63 -4.00
CA GLU A 91 11.86 10.54 -4.87
C GLU A 91 11.63 9.18 -4.21
N MET A 92 11.25 8.21 -5.04
CA MET A 92 11.12 6.79 -4.75
C MET A 92 12.20 6.02 -5.49
N ASP A 93 12.64 4.89 -4.95
CA ASP A 93 13.65 4.06 -5.60
C ASP A 93 13.15 3.38 -6.89
N THR A 94 11.83 3.26 -7.02
CA THR A 94 11.12 2.51 -8.05
C THR A 94 9.89 3.28 -8.51
N ALA A 95 9.43 3.01 -9.73
CA ALA A 95 8.35 3.75 -10.34
C ALA A 95 6.99 3.20 -9.90
N ALA A 96 5.98 4.07 -9.84
CA ALA A 96 4.60 3.62 -9.74
C ALA A 96 4.19 2.91 -11.03
N ILE A 97 3.61 1.72 -10.94
CA ILE A 97 3.23 0.92 -12.13
C ILE A 97 1.75 0.54 -12.11
N ILE A 98 1.22 0.22 -13.28
CA ILE A 98 -0.06 -0.50 -13.39
C ILE A 98 0.25 -1.96 -13.70
N LYS A 99 -0.27 -2.86 -12.87
CA LYS A 99 -0.19 -4.31 -13.09
C LYS A 99 -1.58 -4.91 -12.87
N ARG A 100 -2.09 -5.66 -13.86
CA ARG A 100 -3.43 -6.27 -13.82
C ARG A 100 -4.55 -5.27 -13.45
N GLY A 101 -4.50 -4.05 -13.98
CA GLY A 101 -5.53 -3.03 -13.75
C GLY A 101 -5.53 -2.42 -12.34
N ARG A 102 -4.44 -2.55 -11.59
CA ARG A 102 -4.24 -1.90 -10.29
C ARG A 102 -2.95 -1.10 -10.29
N THR A 103 -2.98 0.05 -9.62
CA THR A 103 -1.81 0.88 -9.40
C THR A 103 -1.01 0.36 -8.22
N PHE A 104 0.25 0.07 -8.45
CA PHE A 104 1.21 -0.38 -7.46
C PHE A 104 2.24 0.70 -7.17
N VAL A 105 2.54 0.83 -5.89
CA VAL A 105 3.49 1.79 -5.32
C VAL A 105 4.21 1.15 -4.14
N PRO A 106 5.39 1.64 -3.75
CA PRO A 106 6.08 1.09 -2.58
C PRO A 106 5.29 1.37 -1.30
N LEU A 107 5.06 0.33 -0.50
CA LEU A 107 4.26 0.38 0.72
C LEU A 107 4.61 1.57 1.63
N ARG A 108 5.90 1.73 1.91
CA ARG A 108 6.42 2.73 2.84
C ARG A 108 6.00 4.15 2.46
N PHE A 109 6.07 4.51 1.18
CA PHE A 109 5.78 5.87 0.73
C PHE A 109 4.31 6.23 0.91
N VAL A 110 3.39 5.28 0.66
CA VAL A 110 1.97 5.51 0.90
C VAL A 110 1.67 5.64 2.39
N SER A 111 2.22 4.74 3.20
CA SER A 111 1.98 4.76 4.66
C SER A 111 2.51 6.04 5.30
N GLU A 112 3.78 6.38 5.06
CA GLU A 112 4.41 7.56 5.67
C GLU A 112 3.79 8.87 5.18
N ALA A 113 3.21 8.89 3.98
CA ALA A 113 2.49 10.07 3.50
C ALA A 113 1.29 10.41 4.39
N PHE A 114 0.70 9.41 5.08
CA PHE A 114 -0.41 9.58 6.02
C PHE A 114 0.04 9.48 7.49
N ASP A 115 1.31 9.80 7.78
CA ASP A 115 1.96 9.71 9.10
C ASP A 115 1.97 8.30 9.72
N ALA A 116 1.69 7.26 8.92
CA ALA A 116 1.73 5.90 9.41
C ALA A 116 3.16 5.35 9.35
N THR A 117 3.50 4.53 10.33
CA THR A 117 4.77 3.81 10.42
C THR A 117 4.65 2.43 9.80
N VAL A 118 5.74 1.89 9.25
CA VAL A 118 5.76 0.53 8.69
C VAL A 118 6.86 -0.29 9.35
N GLU A 119 6.46 -1.35 10.05
CA GLU A 119 7.36 -2.32 10.67
C GLU A 119 7.27 -3.67 9.94
N TRP A 120 8.41 -4.28 9.65
CA TRP A 120 8.45 -5.61 9.03
C TRP A 120 8.77 -6.67 10.09
N ASN A 121 7.93 -7.70 10.16
CA ASN A 121 8.20 -8.91 10.92
C ASN A 121 8.65 -10.03 9.98
N SER A 122 9.92 -10.38 10.04
CA SER A 122 10.53 -11.43 9.20
C SER A 122 10.08 -12.85 9.56
N ASP A 123 9.69 -13.10 10.81
CA ASP A 123 9.28 -14.43 11.27
C ASP A 123 7.91 -14.83 10.73
N THR A 124 7.05 -13.82 10.48
CA THR A 124 5.68 -13.99 10.00
C THR A 124 5.45 -13.46 8.59
N ASN A 125 6.45 -12.81 7.99
CA ASN A 125 6.33 -12.10 6.72
C ASN A 125 5.18 -11.08 6.70
N VAL A 126 5.01 -10.34 7.80
CA VAL A 126 3.96 -9.33 7.97
C VAL A 126 4.59 -7.93 7.95
N ALA A 127 4.10 -7.07 7.07
CA ALA A 127 4.28 -5.63 7.17
C ALA A 127 3.13 -5.05 8.01
N GLU A 128 3.45 -4.49 9.16
CA GLU A 128 2.50 -3.84 10.06
C GLU A 128 2.54 -2.32 9.89
N ILE A 129 1.38 -1.73 9.66
CA ILE A 129 1.16 -0.30 9.52
C ILE A 129 0.41 0.20 10.76
N LYS A 130 0.98 1.19 11.45
CA LYS A 130 0.44 1.83 12.66
C LYS A 130 0.36 3.33 12.49
#